data_AF-A0A6S6RLL4-F1
#
_entry.id   AF-A0A6S6RLL4-F1
#
_cell.length_a   1.000
_cell.length_b   1.000
_cell.length_c   1.000
_cell.angle_alpha   90.00
_cell.angle_beta   90.00
_cell.angle_gamma   90.00
#
_symmetry.space_group_name_H-M   'P 1'
#
loop_
_entity.id
_entity.type
_entity.pdbx_description
1 polymer ?
#
loop_
_entity_poly.entity_id
_entity_poly.type
_entity_poly.pdbx_seq_one_letter_code
_entity_poly.pdbx_strand_id
1 'polypeptide(L)' 'MGGTYIICSFDDIVLDEDNKVITTPVYILASSVNEAWQEINKLLKKVIELASR' A
#
# COMPACT_ATOMS: atom_id res chain seq x y z
N MET A 1 -12.96 -13.12 8.37
CA MET A 1 -12.24 -12.45 7.26
C MET A 1 -11.32 -13.50 6.63
N GLY A 2 -11.50 -13.82 5.34
CA GLY A 2 -10.86 -14.98 4.67
C GLY A 2 -9.65 -14.65 3.78
N GLY A 3 -8.99 -13.52 4.04
CA GLY A 3 -7.76 -13.13 3.33
C GLY A 3 -6.49 -13.58 4.06
N THR A 4 -5.36 -13.54 3.36
CA THR A 4 -4.04 -13.82 3.95
C THR A 4 -3.44 -12.52 4.50
N TYR A 5 -3.09 -12.51 5.78
CA TYR A 5 -2.35 -11.41 6.37
C TYR A 5 -0.88 -11.50 6.00
N ILE A 6 -0.34 -10.43 5.42
CA ILE A 6 1.08 -10.32 5.06
C ILE A 6 1.68 -9.23 5.94
N ILE A 7 2.76 -9.56 6.64
CA ILE A 7 3.55 -8.61 7.41
C ILE A 7 4.35 -7.77 6.40
N CYS A 8 4.18 -6.46 6.43
CA CYS A 8 4.94 -5.51 5.63
C CYS A 8 5.47 -4.38 6.50
N SER A 9 6.59 -3.80 6.06
CA SER A 9 7.21 -2.64 6.71
C SER A 9 6.41 -1.36 6.43
N PHE A 10 6.67 -0.31 7.21
CA PHE A 10 6.02 1.00 7.05
C PHE A 10 6.17 1.57 5.64
N ASP A 11 7.35 1.40 5.04
CA ASP A 11 7.70 1.92 3.73
C ASP A 11 7.34 0.95 2.59
N ASP A 12 6.57 -0.10 2.84
CA ASP A 12 6.34 -1.17 1.88
C ASP A 12 4.88 -1.30 1.45
N ILE A 13 4.67 -1.85 0.25
CA ILE A 13 3.35 -1.99 -0.38
C ILE A 13 3.14 -3.44 -0.76
N VAL A 14 2.00 -4.00 -0.39
CA VAL A 14 1.60 -5.36 -0.77
C VAL A 14 0.66 -5.27 -1.96
N LEU A 15 1.04 -5.92 -3.06
CA LEU A 15 0.23 -6.08 -4.27
C LEU A 15 -0.19 -7.55 -4.39
N ASP A 16 -1.51 -7.76 -4.44
CA ASP A 16 -2.12 -8.97 -4.95
C ASP A 16 -2.36 -8.77 -6.46
N GLU A 17 -1.53 -9.39 -7.29
CA GLU A 17 -1.61 -9.24 -8.74
C GLU A 17 -2.85 -9.92 -9.34
N ASP A 18 -3.25 -11.07 -8.79
CA ASP A 18 -4.39 -11.85 -9.28
C ASP A 18 -5.71 -11.09 -9.09
N ASN A 19 -5.87 -10.45 -7.94
CA ASN A 19 -7.07 -9.68 -7.59
C ASN A 19 -6.92 -8.17 -7.84
N LYS A 20 -5.74 -7.71 -8.29
CA LYS A 20 -5.39 -6.28 -8.48
C LYS A 20 -5.63 -5.43 -7.24
N VAL A 21 -5.34 -5.97 -6.06
CA VAL A 21 -5.51 -5.29 -4.78
C VAL A 21 -4.16 -4.75 -4.29
N ILE A 22 -4.09 -3.46 -4.00
CA ILE A 22 -2.91 -2.83 -3.41
C ILE A 22 -3.24 -2.37 -2.00
N THR A 23 -2.36 -2.69 -1.04
CA THR A 23 -2.49 -2.26 0.36
C THR A 23 -1.17 -1.74 0.91
N THR A 24 -1.25 -0.78 1.85
CA THR A 24 -0.10 -0.25 2.59
C THR A 24 -0.54 0.12 4.02
N PRO A 25 0.30 -0.13 5.04
CA PRO A 25 -0.03 0.11 6.44
C PRO A 25 0.22 1.58 6.83
N VAL A 26 -0.61 2.52 6.34
CA VAL A 26 -0.43 3.97 6.54
C VAL A 26 -0.44 4.35 8.03
N TYR A 27 -1.60 4.61 8.63
CA TYR A 27 -1.71 5.13 10.01
C TYR A 27 -1.45 4.07 11.10
N ILE A 28 -1.21 2.82 10.70
CA ILE A 28 -0.85 1.75 11.62
C ILE A 28 0.63 1.86 12.00
N LEU A 29 1.46 2.37 11.08
CA LEU A 29 2.91 2.44 11.25
C LEU A 29 3.48 3.87 11.07
N ALA A 30 2.74 4.81 10.47
CA ALA A 30 3.16 6.21 10.35
C ALA A 30 3.19 6.91 11.72
N SER A 31 4.28 7.61 12.00
CA SER A 31 4.46 8.44 13.20
C SER A 31 4.06 9.90 12.95
N SER A 32 3.86 10.32 11.70
CA SER A 32 3.44 11.67 11.34
C SER A 32 2.56 11.73 10.09
N VAL A 33 1.83 12.84 9.93
CA VAL A 33 1.03 13.12 8.72
C VAL A 33 1.89 13.18 7.46
N ASN A 34 3.13 13.64 7.58
CA ASN A 34 4.05 13.74 6.45
C ASN A 34 4.50 12.35 5.96
N GLU A 35 4.80 11.45 6.90
CA GLU A 35 5.08 10.04 6.63
C GLU A 35 3.88 9.35 5.97
N ALA A 36 2.67 9.54 6.52
CA ALA A 36 1.44 9.02 5.92
C ALA A 36 1.24 9.53 4.47
N TRP A 37 1.53 10.80 4.22
CA TRP A 37 1.43 11.40 2.88
C TRP A 37 2.41 10.77 1.88
N GLN A 38 3.63 10.46 2.30
CA GLN A 38 4.63 9.80 1.45
C GLN A 38 4.15 8.41 1.02
N GLU A 39 3.66 7.60 1.96
CA GLU A 39 3.17 6.24 1.69
C GLU A 39 1.93 6.23 0.80
N ILE A 40 0.98 7.14 1.04
CA ILE A 40 -0.20 7.29 0.17
C ILE A 40 0.21 7.62 -1.28
N ASN A 41 1.18 8.51 -1.47
CA ASN A 41 1.67 8.82 -2.81
C ASN A 41 2.36 7.62 -3.49
N LYS A 42 3.10 6.82 -2.73
CA LYS A 42 3.73 5.61 -3.24
C LYS A 42 2.67 4.61 -3.71
N LEU A 43 1.61 4.43 -2.92
CA LEU A 43 0.46 3.59 -3.29
C LEU A 43 -0.23 4.10 -4.55
N LEU A 44 -0.52 5.40 -4.63
CA LEU A 44 -1.19 5.99 -5.80
C LEU A 44 -0.38 5.82 -7.09
N LYS A 45 0.94 5.98 -7.04
CA LYS A 45 1.81 5.72 -8.20
C LYS A 45 1.66 4.28 -8.70
N LYS A 46 1.59 3.31 -7.79
CA LYS A 46 1.42 1.89 -8.16
C LYS A 46 0.03 1.59 -8.72
N VAL A 47 -1.02 2.24 -8.20
CA VAL A 47 -2.37 2.16 -8.76
C VAL A 47 -2.39 2.68 -10.20
N ILE A 48 -1.76 3.83 -10.46
CA ILE A 48 -1.69 4.41 -11.81
C ILE A 48 -0.92 3.48 -12.77
N GLU A 49 0.19 2.90 -12.31
CA GLU A 49 0.97 1.93 -13.09
C GLU A 49 0.14 0.70 -13.47
N LEU A 50 -0.66 0.15 -12.54
CA LEU A 50 -1.55 -0.98 -12.82
C LEU A 50 -2.72 -0.62 -13.72
N ALA A 51 -3.27 0.59 -13.60
CA ALA A 51 -4.39 1.06 -14.39
C ALA A 51 -3.99 1.44 -15.83
N SER A 52 -2.73 1.80 -16.05
CA SER A 52 -2.20 2.17 -17.37
C SER A 52 -1.69 0.97 -18.18
N ARG A 53 -1.87 -0.25 -17.66
CA ARG A 53 -1.40 -1.51 -18.22
C ARG A 53 -2.55 -2.30 -18.83
#